data_AF-A0A2S2FDB8-F1
#
_entry.id   AF-A0A2S2FDB8-F1
#
_cell.length_a   1.000
_cell.length_b   1.000
_cell.length_c   1.000
_cell.angle_alpha   90.00
_cell.angle_beta   90.00
_cell.angle_gamma   90.00
#
_symmetry.space_group_name_H-M   'P 1'
#
loop_
_entity.id
_entity.type
_entity.pdbx_description
1 polymer ?
#
loop_
_entity_poly.entity_id
_entity_poly.type
_entity_poly.pdbx_seq_one_letter_code
_entity_poly.pdbx_strand_id
1 'polypeptide(L)'
;MKKLFLVCLLCVSTFAAATEVRSIRTSNDFVEIGSSKDSVYQKLGKPNSVNHYVLKDRAGWSHAATDLSYKVDNENYIVTIVNGSVYKIEWVR
;
A
#
# COMPACT_ATOMS: atom_id res chain seq x y z
N MET A 1 -37.78 21.11 -9.48
CA MET A 1 -36.86 20.83 -8.35
C MET A 1 -36.58 19.33 -8.10
N LYS A 2 -36.91 18.40 -9.01
CA LYS A 2 -36.59 16.96 -8.84
C LYS A 2 -35.19 16.55 -9.32
N LYS A 3 -34.58 17.31 -10.22
CA LYS A 3 -33.29 16.97 -10.85
C LYS A 3 -32.07 17.20 -9.94
N LEU A 4 -32.19 18.05 -8.92
CA LEU A 4 -31.12 18.32 -7.96
C LEU A 4 -30.93 17.18 -6.94
N PHE A 5 -31.99 16.43 -6.64
CA PHE A 5 -31.91 15.31 -5.71
C PHE A 5 -31.08 14.14 -6.27
N LEU A 6 -31.14 13.93 -7.59
CA LEU A 6 -30.39 12.87 -8.27
C LEU A 6 -28.87 13.15 -8.29
N VAL A 7 -28.47 14.42 -8.32
CA VAL A 7 -27.06 14.83 -8.31
C VAL A 7 -26.43 14.59 -6.94
N CYS A 8 -27.15 14.86 -5.84
CA CYS A 8 -26.64 14.57 -4.49
C CYS A 8 -26.49 13.07 -4.21
N LEU A 9 -27.29 12.20 -4.85
CA LEU A 9 -27.19 10.75 -4.66
C LEU A 9 -25.97 10.12 -5.34
N LEU A 10 -25.38 10.79 -6.34
CA LEU A 10 -24.22 10.29 -7.09
C LEU A 10 -22.89 10.56 -6.40
N CYS A 11 -22.88 11.30 -5.29
CA CYS A 11 -21.68 11.63 -4.52
C CYS A 11 -21.31 10.55 -3.47
N VAL A 12 -21.74 9.29 -3.65
CA VAL A 12 -21.26 8.18 -2.81
C VAL A 12 -19.82 7.90 -3.23
N SER A 13 -18.88 8.66 -2.67
CA SER A 13 -17.46 8.42 -2.82
C SER A 13 -17.10 7.08 -2.20
N THR A 14 -16.54 6.16 -2.99
CA THR A 14 -15.92 4.94 -2.49
C THR A 14 -14.70 5.33 -1.64
N PHE A 15 -14.81 5.17 -0.33
CA PHE A 15 -13.66 5.32 0.56
C PHE A 15 -12.83 4.04 0.44
N ALA A 16 -11.65 4.14 -0.21
CA ALA A 16 -10.66 3.07 -0.14
C ALA A 16 -10.15 3.00 1.30
N ALA A 17 -10.44 1.89 1.98
CA ALA A 17 -9.97 1.68 3.35
C ALA A 17 -8.68 0.87 3.30
N ALA A 18 -7.58 1.48 3.79
CA ALA A 18 -6.32 0.79 4.00
C ALA A 18 -6.27 0.22 5.42
N THR A 19 -5.97 -1.07 5.55
CA THR A 19 -5.76 -1.74 6.84
C THR A 19 -4.31 -2.18 6.95
N GLU A 20 -3.61 -1.76 8.01
CA GLU A 20 -2.24 -2.20 8.25
C GLU A 20 -2.21 -3.70 8.59
N VAL A 21 -1.34 -4.43 7.90
CA VAL A 21 -1.12 -5.87 8.12
C VAL A 21 0.36 -6.13 8.36
N ARG A 22 0.70 -7.29 8.94
CA ARG A 22 2.09 -7.62 9.27
C ARG A 22 2.84 -8.34 8.17
N SER A 23 2.13 -8.98 7.24
CA SER A 23 2.71 -9.79 6.18
C SER A 23 1.78 -9.97 4.99
N ILE A 24 2.35 -10.17 3.81
CA ILE A 24 1.69 -10.70 2.62
C ILE A 24 2.19 -12.12 2.41
N ARG A 25 1.28 -13.09 2.26
CA ARG A 25 1.62 -14.48 1.91
C ARG A 25 1.34 -14.71 0.43
N THR A 26 2.23 -15.45 -0.21
CA THR A 26 2.02 -16.04 -1.53
C THR A 26 1.89 -17.56 -1.38
N SER A 27 1.75 -18.30 -2.47
CA SER A 27 1.61 -19.76 -2.42
C SER A 27 2.76 -20.46 -1.68
N ASN A 28 4.00 -19.97 -1.82
CA ASN A 28 5.19 -20.63 -1.28
C ASN A 28 6.06 -19.74 -0.40
N ASP A 29 5.72 -18.46 -0.27
CA ASP A 29 6.59 -17.45 0.33
C ASP A 29 5.79 -16.42 1.12
N PHE A 30 6.49 -15.55 1.83
CA PHE A 30 5.88 -14.38 2.46
C PHE A 30 6.86 -13.21 2.54
N VAL A 31 6.28 -12.01 2.59
CA VAL A 31 6.96 -10.74 2.86
C VAL A 31 6.35 -10.17 4.13
N GLU A 32 7.17 -9.69 5.05
CA GLU A 32 6.74 -9.10 6.31
C GLU A 32 7.51 -7.81 6.62
N ILE A 33 7.06 -7.08 7.64
CA ILE A 33 7.76 -5.90 8.16
C ILE A 33 9.24 -6.26 8.45
N GLY A 34 10.16 -5.43 7.97
CA GLY A 34 11.60 -5.63 8.07
C GLY A 34 12.23 -6.42 6.92
N SER A 35 11.44 -7.08 6.05
CA SER A 35 11.97 -7.74 4.84
C SER A 35 12.74 -6.74 3.96
N SER A 36 13.83 -7.17 3.32
CA SER A 36 14.57 -6.30 2.42
C SER A 36 13.76 -5.99 1.15
N LYS A 37 13.98 -4.81 0.58
CA LYS A 37 13.40 -4.40 -0.71
C LYS A 37 13.63 -5.46 -1.80
N ASP A 38 14.83 -6.02 -1.85
CA ASP A 38 15.18 -7.04 -2.86
C ASP A 38 14.39 -8.33 -2.64
N SER A 39 14.16 -8.74 -1.38
CA SER A 39 13.28 -9.87 -1.07
C SER A 39 11.84 -9.61 -1.50
N VAL A 40 11.35 -8.37 -1.40
CA VAL A 40 10.00 -8.01 -1.91
C VAL A 40 9.92 -8.24 -3.40
N TYR A 41 10.89 -7.72 -4.17
CA TYR A 41 10.93 -7.91 -5.61
C TYR A 41 11.10 -9.37 -6.02
N GLN A 42 11.90 -10.16 -5.28
CA GLN A 42 12.09 -11.57 -5.56
C GLN A 42 10.80 -12.39 -5.34
N LYS A 43 10.06 -12.10 -4.26
CA LYS A 43 8.89 -12.90 -3.85
C LYS A 43 7.57 -12.44 -4.46
N LEU A 44 7.38 -11.13 -4.62
CA LEU A 44 6.15 -10.53 -5.17
C LEU A 44 6.30 -10.10 -6.63
N GLY A 45 7.52 -10.13 -7.17
CA GLY A 45 7.81 -9.69 -8.53
C GLY A 45 7.79 -8.17 -8.70
N LYS A 46 7.47 -7.74 -9.93
CA LYS A 46 7.39 -6.33 -10.29
C LYS A 46 6.10 -5.70 -9.74
N PRO A 47 6.18 -4.53 -9.08
CA PRO A 47 5.01 -3.83 -8.57
C PRO A 47 4.16 -3.25 -9.71
N ASN A 48 2.87 -3.11 -9.44
CA ASN A 48 1.89 -2.49 -10.33
C ASN A 48 2.11 -0.98 -10.44
N SER A 49 2.49 -0.33 -9.34
CA SER A 49 2.90 1.07 -9.32
C SER A 49 3.95 1.33 -8.26
N VAL A 50 4.71 2.40 -8.47
CA VAL A 50 5.77 2.86 -7.58
C VAL A 50 5.54 4.34 -7.30
N ASN A 51 5.53 4.72 -6.02
CA ASN A 51 5.40 6.11 -5.60
C ASN A 51 6.52 6.47 -4.63
N HIS A 52 7.24 7.56 -4.90
CA HIS A 52 8.36 8.03 -4.09
C HIS A 52 7.98 9.30 -3.35
N TYR A 53 8.27 9.37 -2.06
CA TYR A 53 7.97 10.53 -1.23
C TYR A 53 8.88 10.60 -0.01
N VAL A 54 8.78 11.70 0.74
CA VAL A 54 9.47 11.85 2.03
C VAL A 54 8.45 11.58 3.13
N LEU A 55 8.76 10.59 3.97
CA LEU A 55 7.99 10.27 5.18
C LEU A 55 8.65 10.95 6.38
N LYS A 56 7.86 11.64 7.20
CA LYS A 56 8.32 12.15 8.49
C LYS A 56 7.94 11.17 9.59
N ASP A 57 8.92 10.76 10.39
CA ASP A 57 8.65 9.93 11.56
C ASP A 57 8.06 10.75 12.72
N ARG A 58 7.79 10.09 13.85
CA ARG A 58 7.23 10.75 15.05
C ARG A 58 8.17 11.78 15.67
N ALA A 59 9.48 11.66 15.45
CA ALA A 59 10.46 12.64 15.88
C ALA A 59 10.62 13.80 14.87
N GLY A 60 9.92 13.75 13.74
CA GLY A 60 9.96 14.74 12.68
C GLY A 60 11.11 14.53 11.68
N TRP A 61 11.85 13.42 11.77
CA TRP A 61 12.98 13.15 10.89
C TRP A 61 12.46 12.68 9.54
N SER A 62 13.11 13.17 8.49
CA SER A 62 12.71 12.90 7.11
C SER A 62 13.41 11.65 6.58
N HIS A 63 12.62 10.71 6.07
CA HIS A 63 13.10 9.47 5.48
C HIS A 63 12.61 9.38 4.03
N ALA A 64 13.47 8.90 3.14
CA ALA A 64 13.04 8.55 1.79
C ALA A 64 12.16 7.29 1.86
N ALA A 65 10.92 7.41 1.41
CA ALA A 65 9.94 6.34 1.37
C ALA A 65 9.59 5.99 -0.07
N THR A 66 9.34 4.71 -0.31
CA THR A 66 8.84 4.21 -1.60
C THR A 66 7.70 3.26 -1.36
N ASP A 67 6.51 3.60 -1.84
CA ASP A 67 5.37 2.70 -1.85
C ASP A 67 5.39 1.85 -3.12
N LEU A 68 5.26 0.55 -2.93
CA LEU A 68 5.17 -0.45 -3.99
C LEU A 68 3.76 -1.07 -3.94
N SER A 69 2.96 -0.82 -4.98
CA SER A 69 1.62 -1.41 -5.06
C SER A 69 1.67 -2.80 -5.69
N TYR A 70 1.02 -3.76 -5.07
CA TYR A 70 0.93 -5.14 -5.55
C TYR A 70 -0.51 -5.62 -5.60
N LYS A 71 -0.78 -6.56 -6.49
CA LYS A 71 -2.01 -7.36 -6.47
C LYS A 71 -1.63 -8.82 -6.25
N VAL A 72 -1.98 -9.37 -5.09
CA VAL A 72 -1.67 -10.74 -4.68
C VAL A 72 -2.99 -11.43 -4.36
N ASP A 73 -3.26 -12.57 -4.97
CA ASP A 73 -4.50 -13.34 -4.79
C ASP A 73 -5.78 -12.49 -4.91
N ASN A 74 -5.79 -11.59 -5.91
CA ASN A 74 -6.85 -10.64 -6.20
C ASN A 74 -7.08 -9.54 -5.13
N GLU A 75 -6.21 -9.45 -4.12
CA GLU A 75 -6.20 -8.41 -3.11
C GLU A 75 -5.14 -7.36 -3.42
N ASN A 76 -5.41 -6.09 -3.08
CA ASN A 76 -4.48 -5.00 -3.30
C ASN A 76 -3.67 -4.72 -2.04
N TYR A 77 -2.37 -4.55 -2.22
CA TYR A 77 -1.45 -4.24 -1.14
C TYR A 77 -0.55 -3.06 -1.50
N ILE A 78 -0.19 -2.26 -0.50
CA ILE A 78 0.85 -1.25 -0.59
C ILE A 78 1.96 -1.64 0.39
N VAL A 79 3.16 -1.82 -0.12
CA VAL A 79 4.36 -2.09 0.67
C VAL A 79 5.21 -0.83 0.70
N THR A 80 5.31 -0.19 1.87
CA THR A 80 6.15 1.00 2.06
C THR A 80 7.57 0.54 2.43
N ILE A 81 8.55 0.94 1.62
CA ILE A 81 9.98 0.72 1.86
C ILE A 81 10.59 2.00 2.44
N VAL A 82 11.31 1.87 3.55
CA VAL A 82 12.13 2.95 4.15
C VAL A 82 13.50 2.37 4.46
N ASN A 83 14.57 3.09 4.13
CA ASN A 83 15.96 2.66 4.35
C ASN A 83 16.27 1.24 3.82
N GLY A 84 15.64 0.86 2.70
CA GLY A 84 15.88 -0.43 2.04
C GLY A 84 15.08 -1.62 2.60
N SER A 85 14.23 -1.42 3.61
CA SER A 85 13.42 -2.47 4.22
C SER A 85 11.94 -2.11 4.29
N VAL A 86 11.08 -3.13 4.38
CA VAL A 86 9.64 -2.97 4.56
C VAL A 86 9.37 -2.30 5.90
N TYR A 87 8.80 -1.11 5.85
CA TYR A 87 8.40 -0.31 7.02
C TYR A 87 6.94 -0.54 7.39
N LYS A 88 6.06 -0.66 6.38
CA LYS A 88 4.62 -0.80 6.55
C LYS A 88 4.03 -1.62 5.41
N ILE A 89 2.99 -2.40 5.70
CA ILE A 89 2.19 -3.08 4.69
C ILE A 89 0.72 -2.72 4.93
N GLU A 90 0.05 -2.27 3.88
CA GLU A 90 -1.37 -1.92 3.91
C GLU A 90 -2.13 -2.79 2.92
N TRP A 91 -3.19 -3.44 3.39
CA TRP A 91 -4.19 -4.07 2.53
C TRP A 91 -5.26 -3.04 2.17
N VAL A 92 -5.55 -2.88 0.89
CA VAL A 92 -6.49 -1.87 0.37
C VAL A 92 -7.75 -2.56 -0.13
N ARG A 93 -8.88 -2.22 0.51
CA ARG A 93 -10.23 -2.66 0.13
C ARG A 93 -10.82 -1.86 -1.03
#